data_AF-A0A2V5UHS5-F1
#
_entry.id   AF-A0A2V5UHS5-F1
#
_cell.length_a   1.000
_cell.length_b   1.000
_cell.length_c   1.000
_cell.angle_alpha   90.00
_cell.angle_beta   90.00
_cell.angle_gamma   90.00
#
_symmetry.space_group_name_H-M   'P 1'
#
loop_
_entity.id
_entity.type
_entity.pdbx_description
1 polymer ?
#
loop_
_entity_poly.entity_id
_entity_poly.type
_entity_poly.pdbx_seq_one_letter_code
_entity_poly.pdbx_strand_id
1 'polypeptide(L)'
;MFVNAIRHVAEFTRPVLFLTRYYGSKEIQPGLATLFFVNADGWALTCRHVLNEIAAEQPIANRRAAFEKDLAAVKGKVSHGLRKKIGAKHGLNPTAAFEHKVSFGFGSGGQINFGWQLHPTHDVALIRFHNFTNTWCTSFPTFASNGVDLQPGKTICRLGYPFPEFTNFAYDPTTDTIGWTTTGSTNLPRFPIEGMVSRLVVVAGQLNGFELTTAGLRGQSGGPAFDRDGKICGMQSQTCHLDLNFDIEQDVFRAGKKKKITSYPFLHAGRCVHVDVLKDFMRQHGVAFTEQ
;
A
#
# COMPACT_ATOMS: atom_id res chain seq x y z
N MET A 1 6.80 -18.67 17.21
CA MET A 1 5.83 -19.33 16.29
C MET A 1 6.08 -18.93 14.84
N PHE A 2 6.03 -17.65 14.46
CA PHE A 2 6.24 -17.22 13.07
C PHE A 2 7.68 -16.84 12.69
N VAL A 3 8.68 -17.03 13.55
CA VAL A 3 10.04 -16.50 13.33
C VAL A 3 10.64 -16.96 12.00
N ASN A 4 10.55 -18.26 11.68
CA ASN A 4 11.08 -18.79 10.43
C ASN A 4 10.21 -18.39 9.22
N ALA A 5 8.89 -18.44 9.37
CA ALA A 5 7.94 -17.98 8.35
C ALA A 5 8.17 -16.52 7.97
N ILE A 6 8.34 -15.62 8.95
CA ILE A 6 8.61 -14.20 8.72
C ILE A 6 9.92 -14.02 7.97
N ARG A 7 11.00 -14.73 8.37
CA ARG A 7 12.29 -14.66 7.64
C ARG A 7 12.13 -15.07 6.18
N HIS A 8 11.47 -16.21 5.94
CA HIS A 8 11.22 -16.71 4.59
C HIS A 8 10.36 -15.74 3.77
N VAL A 9 9.22 -15.29 4.30
CA VAL A 9 8.29 -14.39 3.62
C VAL A 9 8.94 -13.03 3.32
N ALA A 10 9.81 -12.57 4.19
CA ALA A 10 10.53 -11.32 4.00
C ALA A 10 11.51 -11.35 2.83
N GLU A 11 11.96 -12.54 2.39
CA GLU A 11 12.86 -12.67 1.24
C GLU A 11 12.23 -12.14 -0.05
N PHE A 12 10.94 -12.37 -0.27
CA PHE A 12 10.23 -11.95 -1.50
C PHE A 12 9.29 -10.75 -1.32
N THR A 13 9.14 -10.24 -0.09
CA THR A 13 8.27 -9.09 0.22
C THR A 13 9.04 -7.76 0.09
N ARG A 14 8.52 -6.80 -0.67
CA ARG A 14 9.18 -5.52 -0.93
C ARG A 14 8.27 -4.31 -0.69
N PRO A 15 8.84 -3.17 -0.30
CA PRO A 15 8.06 -1.94 -0.14
C PRO A 15 7.77 -1.29 -1.48
N VAL A 16 6.78 -0.42 -1.48
CA VAL A 16 6.56 0.61 -2.51
C VAL A 16 6.49 1.94 -1.78
N LEU A 17 7.39 2.84 -2.12
CA LEU A 17 7.53 4.15 -1.49
C LEU A 17 6.85 5.20 -2.35
N PHE A 18 6.15 6.11 -1.69
CA PHE A 18 5.49 7.24 -2.31
C PHE A 18 5.95 8.54 -1.68
N LEU A 19 6.10 9.58 -2.49
CA LEU A 19 6.16 10.97 -2.04
C LEU A 19 5.02 11.73 -2.69
N THR A 20 4.18 12.38 -1.90
CA THR A 20 3.11 13.23 -2.42
C THR A 20 3.24 14.64 -1.88
N ARG A 21 3.20 15.63 -2.77
CA ARG A 21 3.06 17.04 -2.40
C ARG A 21 1.75 17.58 -2.95
N TYR A 22 0.98 18.27 -2.11
CA TYR A 22 -0.31 18.84 -2.48
C TYR A 22 -0.18 20.26 -3.03
N TYR A 23 -1.12 20.67 -3.88
CA TYR A 23 -1.06 21.97 -4.55
C TYR A 23 -1.04 23.13 -3.55
N GLY A 24 -0.03 24.00 -3.67
CA GLY A 24 0.19 25.13 -2.76
C GLY A 24 0.91 24.79 -1.47
N SER A 25 1.24 23.51 -1.23
CA SER A 25 2.04 23.06 -0.09
C SER A 25 3.52 22.94 -0.44
N LYS A 26 4.37 23.09 0.59
CA LYS A 26 5.79 22.71 0.57
C LYS A 26 6.04 21.41 1.33
N GLU A 27 5.05 20.96 2.11
CA GLU A 27 5.13 19.73 2.89
C GLU A 27 5.04 18.50 1.99
N ILE A 28 5.88 17.52 2.29
CA ILE A 28 5.93 16.24 1.58
C ILE A 28 5.30 15.19 2.48
N GLN A 29 4.31 14.47 1.96
CA GLN A 29 3.70 13.33 2.63
C GLN A 29 4.37 12.04 2.12
N PRO A 30 5.21 11.39 2.94
CA PRO A 30 5.73 10.07 2.61
C PRO A 30 4.63 9.01 2.76
N GLY A 31 4.69 7.99 1.90
CA GLY A 31 3.79 6.85 1.93
C GLY A 31 4.55 5.54 1.72
N LEU A 32 3.96 4.46 2.23
CA LEU A 32 4.40 3.10 1.96
C LEU A 32 3.20 2.25 1.55
N ALA A 33 3.48 1.26 0.72
CA ALA A 33 2.67 0.08 0.49
C ALA A 33 3.59 -1.14 0.35
N THR A 34 3.01 -2.31 0.09
CA THR A 34 3.76 -3.56 -0.03
C THR A 34 3.41 -4.26 -1.35
N LEU A 35 4.39 -4.92 -1.93
CA LEU A 35 4.22 -5.95 -2.96
C LEU A 35 5.04 -7.17 -2.58
N PHE A 36 4.81 -8.30 -3.23
CA PHE A 36 5.67 -9.45 -3.06
C PHE A 36 5.85 -10.23 -4.37
N PHE A 37 7.09 -10.61 -4.66
CA PHE A 37 7.44 -11.40 -5.84
C PHE A 37 6.85 -12.80 -5.74
N VAL A 38 6.38 -13.34 -6.88
CA VAL A 38 5.80 -14.68 -6.96
C VAL A 38 6.70 -15.69 -7.68
N ASN A 39 7.60 -15.22 -8.55
CA ASN A 39 8.54 -16.09 -9.27
C ASN A 39 9.78 -15.34 -9.78
N ALA A 40 10.72 -16.10 -10.35
CA ALA A 40 11.98 -15.60 -10.89
C ALA A 40 11.83 -14.76 -12.17
N ASP A 41 10.67 -14.83 -12.85
CA ASP A 41 10.40 -14.08 -14.07
C ASP A 41 10.02 -12.62 -13.80
N GLY A 42 10.10 -12.17 -12.54
CA GLY A 42 9.85 -10.80 -12.12
C GLY A 42 8.37 -10.48 -11.93
N TRP A 43 7.51 -11.48 -11.77
CA TRP A 43 6.11 -11.24 -11.41
C TRP A 43 5.97 -10.96 -9.92
N ALA A 44 5.07 -10.04 -9.57
CA ALA A 44 4.71 -9.69 -8.21
C ALA A 44 3.21 -9.45 -8.05
N LEU A 45 2.71 -9.67 -6.84
CA LEU A 45 1.36 -9.34 -6.42
C LEU A 45 1.37 -8.07 -5.55
N THR A 46 0.32 -7.27 -5.69
CA THR A 46 -0.04 -6.19 -4.76
C THR A 46 -1.54 -5.91 -4.85
N CYS A 47 -2.05 -4.95 -4.09
CA CYS A 47 -3.44 -4.52 -4.20
C CYS A 47 -3.67 -3.66 -5.44
N ARG A 48 -4.89 -3.75 -6.00
CA ARG A 48 -5.32 -2.88 -7.11
C ARG A 48 -5.21 -1.41 -6.74
N HIS A 49 -5.61 -1.01 -5.53
CA HIS A 49 -5.49 0.39 -5.11
C HIS A 49 -4.04 0.86 -4.98
N VAL A 50 -3.10 -0.01 -4.59
CA VAL A 50 -1.67 0.30 -4.55
C VAL A 50 -1.15 0.53 -5.96
N LEU A 51 -1.53 -0.32 -6.90
CA LEU A 51 -1.13 -0.13 -8.29
C LEU A 51 -1.76 1.12 -8.93
N ASN A 52 -2.99 1.48 -8.56
CA ASN A 52 -3.58 2.75 -8.97
C ASN A 52 -2.77 3.95 -8.44
N GLU A 53 -2.23 3.87 -7.21
CA GLU A 53 -1.35 4.89 -6.66
C GLU A 53 -0.03 4.96 -7.45
N ILE A 54 0.60 3.82 -7.74
CA ILE A 54 1.78 3.74 -8.62
C ILE A 54 1.50 4.39 -9.98
N ALA A 55 0.38 4.05 -10.61
CA ALA A 55 0.00 4.55 -11.93
C ALA A 55 -0.40 6.04 -11.93
N ALA A 56 -0.65 6.64 -10.77
CA ALA A 56 -1.06 8.04 -10.65
C ALA A 56 0.09 9.03 -10.89
N GLU A 57 1.35 8.60 -10.84
CA GLU A 57 2.53 9.45 -11.07
C GLU A 57 2.44 10.18 -12.42
N GLN A 58 2.20 9.46 -13.52
CA GLN A 58 2.19 10.06 -14.86
C GLN A 58 1.01 11.03 -15.09
N PRO A 59 -0.26 10.70 -14.76
CA PRO A 59 -1.36 11.65 -14.86
C PRO A 59 -1.16 12.91 -14.02
N ILE A 60 -0.60 12.79 -12.81
CA ILE A 60 -0.31 13.94 -11.94
C ILE A 60 0.78 14.82 -12.55
N ALA A 61 1.86 14.22 -13.05
CA ALA A 61 2.94 14.93 -13.74
C ALA A 61 2.42 15.65 -15.00
N ASN A 62 1.57 15.00 -15.79
CA ASN A 62 0.96 15.60 -16.99
C ASN A 62 0.06 16.79 -16.64
N ARG A 63 -0.79 16.65 -15.60
CA ARG A 63 -1.63 17.75 -15.11
C ARG A 63 -0.79 18.93 -14.65
N ARG A 64 0.29 18.68 -13.91
CA ARG A 64 1.21 19.74 -13.48
C ARG A 64 1.85 20.44 -14.68
N ALA A 65 2.39 19.69 -15.64
CA ALA A 65 3.01 20.25 -16.83
C ALA A 65 2.03 21.12 -17.64
N ALA A 66 0.77 20.70 -17.75
CA ALA A 66 -0.28 21.49 -18.40
C ALA A 66 -0.59 22.80 -17.65
N PHE A 67 -0.63 22.74 -16.31
CA PHE A 67 -0.80 23.92 -15.46
C PHE A 67 0.39 24.89 -15.59
N GLU A 68 1.62 24.40 -15.56
CA GLU A 68 2.83 25.22 -15.70
C GLU A 68 2.94 25.85 -17.09
N LYS A 69 2.54 25.12 -18.14
CA LYS A 69 2.44 25.65 -19.50
C LYS A 69 1.45 26.82 -19.59
N ASP A 70 0.26 26.67 -19.00
CA ASP A 70 -0.74 27.74 -18.96
C ASP A 70 -0.26 28.96 -18.15
N LEU A 71 0.49 28.73 -17.06
CA LEU A 71 1.12 29.82 -16.30
C LEU A 71 2.18 30.56 -17.11
N ALA A 72 3.05 29.82 -17.81
CA ALA A 72 4.12 30.40 -18.63
C ALA A 72 3.57 31.22 -19.81
N ALA A 73 2.36 30.93 -20.28
CA ALA A 73 1.69 31.67 -21.35
C ALA A 73 1.14 33.04 -20.89
N VAL A 74 1.08 33.32 -19.59
CA VAL A 74 0.60 34.61 -19.07
C VAL A 74 1.62 35.71 -19.36
N LYS A 75 1.18 36.76 -20.07
CA LYS A 75 1.98 37.98 -20.27
C LYS A 75 1.97 38.83 -18.98
N GLY A 76 3.15 39.08 -18.40
CA GLY A 76 3.32 39.91 -17.21
C GLY A 76 3.33 39.13 -15.90
N LYS A 77 3.26 39.86 -14.77
CA LYS A 77 3.37 39.25 -13.43
C LYS A 77 2.11 38.43 -13.11
N VAL A 78 2.30 37.14 -12.81
CA VAL A 78 1.22 36.27 -12.35
C VAL A 78 0.85 36.65 -10.90
N SER A 79 -0.36 37.17 -10.71
CA SER A 79 -0.91 37.41 -9.37
C SER A 79 -1.36 36.10 -8.71
N HIS A 80 -1.45 36.09 -7.37
CA HIS A 80 -1.92 34.92 -6.62
C HIS A 80 -3.32 34.46 -7.07
N GLY A 81 -4.24 35.42 -7.27
CA GLY A 81 -5.60 35.13 -7.74
C GLY A 81 -5.63 34.52 -9.15
N LEU A 82 -4.78 34.99 -10.06
CA LEU A 82 -4.68 34.44 -11.41
C LEU A 82 -4.11 33.01 -11.38
N ARG A 83 -3.07 32.75 -10.58
CA ARG A 83 -2.52 31.40 -10.38
C ARG A 83 -3.59 30.44 -9.85
N LYS A 84 -4.40 30.88 -8.88
CA LYS A 84 -5.52 30.07 -8.34
C LYS A 84 -6.57 29.77 -9.41
N LYS A 85 -6.93 30.74 -10.25
CA LYS A 85 -7.89 30.57 -11.36
C LYS A 85 -7.38 29.59 -12.41
N ILE A 86 -6.11 29.70 -12.80
CA ILE A 86 -5.48 28.75 -13.75
C ILE A 86 -5.39 27.36 -13.10
N GLY A 87 -5.02 27.27 -11.82
CA GLY A 87 -5.00 26.00 -11.09
C GLY A 87 -6.36 25.31 -11.09
N ALA A 88 -7.44 26.05 -10.83
CA ALA A 88 -8.80 25.51 -10.85
C ALA A 88 -9.21 24.96 -12.23
N LYS A 89 -8.76 25.56 -13.34
CA LYS A 89 -8.97 25.03 -14.71
C LYS A 89 -8.39 23.61 -14.87
N HIS A 90 -7.31 23.31 -14.18
CA HIS A 90 -6.66 21.99 -14.16
C HIS A 90 -7.16 21.09 -13.02
N GLY A 91 -8.20 21.49 -12.28
CA GLY A 91 -8.70 20.75 -11.13
C GLY A 91 -7.76 20.77 -9.92
N LEU A 92 -6.87 21.76 -9.82
CA LEU A 92 -5.97 21.94 -8.68
C LEU A 92 -6.67 22.73 -7.57
N ASN A 93 -6.62 22.18 -6.36
CA ASN A 93 -7.09 22.75 -5.11
C ASN A 93 -6.16 22.27 -3.98
N PRO A 94 -6.26 22.78 -2.73
CA PRO A 94 -5.33 22.42 -1.66
C PRO A 94 -5.26 20.92 -1.30
N THR A 95 -6.26 20.11 -1.69
CA THR A 95 -6.26 18.66 -1.46
C THR A 95 -5.87 17.86 -2.71
N ALA A 96 -5.64 18.52 -3.84
CA ALA A 96 -5.19 17.88 -5.06
C ALA A 96 -3.67 17.62 -5.00
N ALA A 97 -3.26 16.37 -5.24
CA ALA A 97 -1.86 16.01 -5.41
C ALA A 97 -1.26 16.79 -6.59
N PHE A 98 -0.16 17.50 -6.35
CA PHE A 98 0.53 18.31 -7.35
C PHE A 98 1.78 17.63 -7.88
N GLU A 99 2.46 16.88 -7.01
CA GLU A 99 3.50 15.92 -7.38
C GLU A 99 3.25 14.61 -6.67
N HIS A 100 3.53 13.52 -7.37
CA HIS A 100 3.53 12.17 -6.83
C HIS A 100 4.73 11.45 -7.42
N LYS A 101 5.60 10.89 -6.57
CA LYS A 101 6.78 10.14 -6.99
C LYS A 101 6.75 8.74 -6.42
N VAL A 102 7.09 7.76 -7.23
CA VAL A 102 7.13 6.35 -6.84
C VAL A 102 8.57 5.87 -6.79
N SER A 103 8.89 5.05 -5.80
CA SER A 103 10.13 4.27 -5.76
C SER A 103 9.84 2.88 -5.22
N PHE A 104 10.45 1.87 -5.78
CA PHE A 104 10.29 0.49 -5.31
C PHE A 104 11.27 0.15 -4.17
N GLY A 105 12.23 1.03 -3.84
CA GLY A 105 13.24 0.74 -2.81
C GLY A 105 14.20 -0.41 -3.16
N PHE A 106 14.09 -0.93 -4.39
CA PHE A 106 14.97 -1.92 -5.01
C PHE A 106 15.20 -1.54 -6.48
N GLY A 107 16.24 -2.11 -7.09
CA GLY A 107 16.65 -1.76 -8.46
C GLY A 107 17.83 -0.77 -8.48
N SER A 108 18.68 -0.89 -9.50
CA SER A 108 19.92 -0.13 -9.64
C SER A 108 19.66 1.28 -10.18
N GLY A 109 19.07 2.17 -9.36
CA GLY A 109 19.06 3.64 -9.56
C GLY A 109 18.43 4.21 -10.84
N GLY A 110 17.94 3.37 -11.76
CA GLY A 110 17.31 3.76 -13.02
C GLY A 110 15.80 3.55 -13.03
N GLN A 111 15.14 4.06 -14.08
CA GLN A 111 13.70 3.88 -14.28
C GLN A 111 13.37 2.39 -14.43
N ILE A 112 12.55 1.87 -13.53
CA ILE A 112 12.11 0.48 -13.56
C ILE A 112 10.96 0.37 -14.57
N ASN A 113 11.16 -0.42 -15.63
CA ASN A 113 10.09 -0.76 -16.57
C ASN A 113 9.28 -1.93 -16.04
N PHE A 114 7.95 -1.78 -16.03
CA PHE A 114 7.03 -2.84 -15.63
C PHE A 114 5.73 -2.80 -16.43
N GLY A 115 5.18 -3.98 -16.71
CA GLY A 115 3.80 -4.17 -17.15
C GLY A 115 2.90 -4.51 -15.97
N TRP A 116 1.59 -4.43 -16.16
CA TRP A 116 0.64 -4.73 -15.09
C TRP A 116 -0.72 -5.22 -15.58
N GLN A 117 -1.44 -5.89 -14.69
CA GLN A 117 -2.82 -6.34 -14.87
C GLN A 117 -3.62 -6.06 -13.60
N LEU A 118 -4.82 -5.51 -13.76
CA LEU A 118 -5.78 -5.35 -12.65
C LEU A 118 -6.80 -6.47 -12.67
N HIS A 119 -7.03 -7.06 -11.51
CA HIS A 119 -8.19 -7.91 -11.34
C HIS A 119 -9.47 -7.05 -11.52
N PRO A 120 -10.48 -7.51 -12.27
CA PRO A 120 -11.67 -6.71 -12.59
C PRO A 120 -12.50 -6.32 -11.34
N THR A 121 -12.67 -7.24 -10.40
CA THR A 121 -13.55 -7.05 -9.22
C THR A 121 -12.84 -7.09 -7.87
N HIS A 122 -11.85 -7.96 -7.67
CA HIS A 122 -11.05 -8.03 -6.46
C HIS A 122 -9.95 -6.96 -6.40
N ASP A 123 -9.57 -6.57 -5.18
CA ASP A 123 -8.49 -5.62 -4.94
C ASP A 123 -7.10 -6.26 -5.09
N VAL A 124 -6.82 -6.77 -6.29
CA VAL A 124 -5.61 -7.50 -6.66
C VAL A 124 -5.04 -6.94 -7.95
N ALA A 125 -3.72 -6.86 -8.00
CA ALA A 125 -2.97 -6.50 -9.18
C ALA A 125 -1.74 -7.41 -9.34
N LEU A 126 -1.41 -7.68 -10.60
CA LEU A 126 -0.15 -8.29 -11.00
C LEU A 126 0.75 -7.21 -11.60
N ILE A 127 2.02 -7.23 -11.22
CA ILE A 127 3.07 -6.40 -11.80
C ILE A 127 4.12 -7.36 -12.37
N ARG A 128 4.54 -7.11 -13.61
CA ARG A 128 5.68 -7.81 -14.23
C ARG A 128 6.81 -6.82 -14.43
N PHE A 129 7.87 -6.96 -13.68
CA PHE A 129 9.07 -6.17 -13.86
C PHE A 129 9.91 -6.71 -15.02
N HIS A 130 10.38 -5.82 -15.90
CA HIS A 130 11.18 -6.17 -17.07
C HIS A 130 12.65 -5.85 -16.84
N ASN A 131 13.54 -6.55 -17.56
CA ASN A 131 14.99 -6.36 -17.52
C ASN A 131 15.58 -6.48 -16.11
N PHE A 132 14.99 -7.35 -15.30
CA PHE A 132 15.44 -7.65 -13.95
C PHE A 132 16.66 -8.60 -14.03
N THR A 133 17.87 -8.06 -13.90
CA THR A 133 19.10 -8.87 -13.79
C THR A 133 19.31 -9.45 -12.39
N ASN A 134 18.55 -8.98 -11.40
CA ASN A 134 18.54 -9.49 -10.03
C ASN A 134 17.15 -9.27 -9.43
N THR A 135 16.40 -10.34 -9.13
CA THR A 135 15.11 -10.27 -8.39
C THR A 135 15.30 -9.76 -6.96
N TRP A 136 16.54 -9.53 -6.53
CA TRP A 136 16.93 -9.13 -5.17
C TRP A 136 16.38 -10.10 -4.11
N CYS A 137 15.85 -11.24 -4.53
CA CYS A 137 15.37 -12.36 -3.75
C CYS A 137 15.71 -13.66 -4.50
N THR A 138 16.14 -14.68 -3.76
CA THR A 138 16.46 -16.01 -4.29
C THR A 138 15.43 -17.07 -3.90
N SER A 139 14.39 -16.64 -3.18
CA SER A 139 13.28 -17.48 -2.70
C SER A 139 11.97 -16.84 -3.10
N PHE A 140 10.95 -17.69 -3.35
CA PHE A 140 9.62 -17.29 -3.80
C PHE A 140 8.55 -17.94 -2.91
N PRO A 141 7.32 -17.40 -2.88
CA PRO A 141 6.24 -17.93 -2.06
C PRO A 141 5.79 -19.31 -2.51
N THR A 142 5.48 -20.16 -1.54
CA THR A 142 4.59 -21.31 -1.71
C THR A 142 3.18 -20.90 -1.29
N PHE A 143 2.21 -21.03 -2.17
CA PHE A 143 0.81 -20.76 -1.88
C PHE A 143 0.14 -21.98 -1.25
N ALA A 144 -0.79 -21.77 -0.33
CA ALA A 144 -1.58 -22.88 0.21
C ALA A 144 -2.39 -23.55 -0.92
N SER A 145 -2.31 -24.88 -1.01
CA SER A 145 -2.99 -25.67 -2.05
C SER A 145 -4.51 -25.54 -2.00
N ASN A 146 -5.09 -25.55 -0.80
CA ASN A 146 -6.52 -25.34 -0.59
C ASN A 146 -6.77 -24.23 0.43
N GLY A 147 -7.57 -23.24 0.05
CA GLY A 147 -8.02 -22.22 1.00
C GLY A 147 -9.10 -22.70 1.99
N VAL A 148 -9.61 -23.94 1.83
CA VAL A 148 -10.57 -24.59 2.75
C VAL A 148 -10.01 -24.71 4.18
N ASP A 149 -8.68 -24.72 4.33
CA ASP A 149 -8.03 -24.76 5.63
C ASP A 149 -8.04 -23.41 6.36
N LEU A 150 -8.50 -22.33 5.73
CA LEU A 150 -8.77 -21.06 6.41
C LEU A 150 -10.12 -21.13 7.13
N GLN A 151 -10.08 -21.52 8.40
CA GLN A 151 -11.26 -21.56 9.25
C GLN A 151 -11.15 -20.55 10.38
N PRO A 152 -12.29 -20.06 10.92
CA PRO A 152 -12.28 -19.27 12.14
C PRO A 152 -11.43 -19.90 13.24
N GLY A 153 -10.57 -19.09 13.88
CA GLY A 153 -9.61 -19.55 14.88
C GLY A 153 -8.20 -19.84 14.34
N LYS A 154 -8.03 -20.04 13.02
CA LYS A 154 -6.68 -20.22 12.45
C LYS A 154 -5.84 -18.95 12.61
N THR A 155 -4.64 -19.08 13.15
CA THR A 155 -3.70 -17.96 13.29
C THR A 155 -2.97 -17.71 11.97
N ILE A 156 -3.01 -16.47 11.50
CA ILE A 156 -2.35 -15.99 10.28
C ILE A 156 -1.47 -14.80 10.64
N CYS A 157 -0.30 -14.69 10.02
CA CYS A 157 0.57 -13.52 10.10
C CYS A 157 0.53 -12.74 8.79
N ARG A 158 0.64 -11.42 8.86
CA ARG A 158 0.80 -10.53 7.71
C ARG A 158 2.13 -9.81 7.81
N LEU A 159 2.76 -9.58 6.68
CA LEU A 159 4.00 -8.82 6.60
C LEU A 159 3.86 -7.65 5.63
N GLY A 160 4.33 -6.48 6.04
CA GLY A 160 4.39 -5.30 5.20
C GLY A 160 5.22 -4.20 5.83
N TYR A 161 5.07 -2.99 5.30
CA TYR A 161 5.89 -1.83 5.66
C TYR A 161 5.02 -0.66 6.14
N PRO A 162 4.29 -0.78 7.27
CA PRO A 162 3.61 0.35 7.87
C PRO A 162 4.60 1.32 8.51
N PHE A 163 4.13 2.54 8.79
CA PHE A 163 4.90 3.59 9.47
C PHE A 163 6.19 3.99 8.73
N PRO A 164 6.11 4.85 7.70
CA PRO A 164 7.29 5.31 6.98
C PRO A 164 8.27 6.05 7.90
N GLU A 165 9.48 5.51 8.03
CA GLU A 165 10.60 6.10 8.79
C GLU A 165 11.71 6.65 7.88
N PHE A 166 11.59 6.48 6.56
CA PHE A 166 12.55 7.03 5.62
C PHE A 166 12.41 8.56 5.55
N THR A 167 13.54 9.24 5.41
CA THR A 167 13.64 10.72 5.38
C THR A 167 14.54 11.22 4.25
N ASN A 168 14.93 10.34 3.33
CA ASN A 168 15.78 10.64 2.18
C ASN A 168 15.01 11.28 1.02
N PHE A 169 14.31 12.37 1.32
CA PHE A 169 13.59 13.19 0.36
C PHE A 169 13.62 14.67 0.77
N ALA A 170 13.43 15.56 -0.20
CA ALA A 170 13.39 17.00 0.05
C ALA A 170 12.50 17.72 -0.96
N TYR A 171 12.07 18.92 -0.56
CA TYR A 171 11.47 19.91 -1.45
C TYR A 171 12.57 20.90 -1.86
N ASP A 172 12.72 21.10 -3.17
CA ASP A 172 13.62 22.11 -3.73
C ASP A 172 12.84 23.40 -4.05
N PRO A 173 13.06 24.50 -3.30
CA PRO A 173 12.38 25.76 -3.53
C PRO A 173 12.81 26.45 -4.83
N THR A 174 13.95 26.07 -5.42
CA THR A 174 14.48 26.66 -6.65
C THR A 174 13.71 26.15 -7.86
N THR A 175 13.45 24.85 -7.89
CA THR A 175 12.72 24.19 -8.98
C THR A 175 11.23 24.03 -8.69
N ASP A 176 10.80 24.30 -7.45
CA ASP A 176 9.45 24.01 -6.95
C ASP A 176 9.09 22.54 -7.19
N THR A 177 9.98 21.62 -6.83
CA THR A 177 9.81 20.16 -7.00
C THR A 177 10.14 19.38 -5.74
N ILE A 178 9.57 18.19 -5.60
CA ILE A 178 10.01 17.20 -4.61
C ILE A 178 10.98 16.22 -5.23
N GLY A 179 11.85 15.58 -4.44
CA GLY A 179 12.74 14.54 -4.94
C GLY A 179 13.31 13.66 -3.84
N TRP A 180 13.77 12.49 -4.26
CA TRP A 180 14.62 11.62 -3.43
C TRP A 180 15.98 12.27 -3.26
N THR A 181 16.60 12.07 -2.10
CA THR A 181 17.94 12.55 -1.79
C THR A 181 18.85 11.39 -1.38
N THR A 182 20.15 11.63 -1.35
CA THR A 182 21.16 10.67 -0.87
C THR A 182 21.43 10.80 0.63
N THR A 183 20.81 11.77 1.29
CA THR A 183 21.00 12.09 2.71
C THR A 183 19.74 11.78 3.50
N GLY A 184 19.87 11.31 4.74
CA GLY A 184 18.74 10.95 5.59
C GLY A 184 18.60 9.44 5.76
N SER A 185 17.54 9.02 6.44
CA SER A 185 17.27 7.61 6.72
C SER A 185 16.66 6.94 5.48
N THR A 186 17.16 5.75 5.13
CA THR A 186 16.52 4.84 4.17
C THR A 186 15.85 3.66 4.89
N ASN A 187 15.58 3.79 6.19
CA ASN A 187 15.02 2.70 6.99
C ASN A 187 13.60 2.35 6.54
N LEU A 188 13.36 1.06 6.33
CA LEU A 188 12.09 0.51 5.87
C LEU A 188 11.73 -0.66 6.79
N PRO A 189 11.29 -0.37 8.03
CA PRO A 189 11.05 -1.40 9.02
C PRO A 189 9.91 -2.32 8.55
N ARG A 190 10.20 -3.62 8.57
CA ARG A 190 9.18 -4.65 8.36
C ARG A 190 8.38 -4.79 9.63
N PHE A 191 7.06 -4.89 9.51
CA PHE A 191 6.17 -5.07 10.65
C PHE A 191 5.35 -6.34 10.49
N PRO A 192 5.70 -7.44 11.15
CA PRO A 192 4.83 -8.61 11.22
C PRO A 192 3.65 -8.32 12.14
N ILE A 193 2.44 -8.71 11.73
CA ILE A 193 1.23 -8.63 12.58
C ILE A 193 0.38 -9.89 12.42
N GLU A 194 0.21 -10.61 13.51
CA GLU A 194 -0.64 -11.79 13.58
C GLU A 194 -2.09 -11.45 13.93
N GLY A 195 -3.00 -12.33 13.54
CA GLY A 195 -4.40 -12.30 13.92
C GLY A 195 -5.01 -13.68 13.71
N MET A 196 -6.14 -13.96 14.36
CA MET A 196 -6.91 -15.16 14.04
C MET A 196 -7.94 -14.82 12.96
N VAL A 197 -8.21 -15.78 12.08
CA VAL A 197 -9.36 -15.71 11.18
C VAL A 197 -10.62 -15.59 12.04
N SER A 198 -11.39 -14.52 11.85
CA SER A 198 -12.70 -14.34 12.49
C SER A 198 -13.80 -14.98 11.64
N ARG A 199 -13.76 -14.76 10.33
CA ARG A 199 -14.72 -15.29 9.36
C ARG A 199 -14.16 -15.28 7.95
N LEU A 200 -14.76 -16.10 7.09
CA LEU A 200 -14.62 -16.00 5.65
C LEU A 200 -15.52 -14.87 5.12
N VAL A 201 -15.06 -14.23 4.05
CA VAL A 201 -15.78 -13.15 3.36
C VAL A 201 -16.27 -13.70 2.04
N VAL A 202 -17.59 -13.82 1.93
CA VAL A 202 -18.28 -14.27 0.72
C VAL A 202 -19.05 -13.10 0.13
N VAL A 203 -18.89 -12.84 -1.16
CA VAL A 203 -19.65 -11.81 -1.89
C VAL A 203 -20.27 -12.45 -3.11
N ALA A 204 -21.57 -12.23 -3.32
CA ALA A 204 -22.32 -12.83 -4.42
C ALA A 204 -22.13 -14.37 -4.54
N GLY A 205 -22.01 -15.06 -3.39
CA GLY A 205 -21.83 -16.51 -3.34
C GLY A 205 -20.40 -17.01 -3.60
N GLN A 206 -19.44 -16.12 -3.86
CA GLN A 206 -18.04 -16.47 -4.11
C GLN A 206 -17.15 -16.13 -2.90
N LEU A 207 -16.22 -17.03 -2.58
CA LEU A 207 -15.24 -16.83 -1.52
C LEU A 207 -14.20 -15.80 -1.98
N ASN A 208 -14.27 -14.59 -1.43
CA ASN A 208 -13.42 -13.47 -1.85
C ASN A 208 -12.24 -13.24 -0.93
N GLY A 209 -12.39 -13.57 0.36
CA GLY A 209 -11.43 -13.18 1.37
C GLY A 209 -11.68 -13.81 2.72
N PHE A 210 -10.91 -13.32 3.69
CA PHE A 210 -11.09 -13.64 5.10
C PHE A 210 -10.78 -12.41 5.94
N GLU A 211 -11.38 -12.37 7.13
CA GLU A 211 -11.21 -11.29 8.10
C GLU A 211 -10.35 -11.78 9.26
N LEU A 212 -9.45 -10.92 9.73
CA LEU A 212 -8.57 -11.15 10.87
C LEU A 212 -8.96 -10.23 12.02
N THR A 213 -8.80 -10.74 13.24
CA THR A 213 -9.12 -10.00 14.48
C THR A 213 -8.23 -8.79 14.74
N THR A 214 -7.09 -8.68 14.05
CA THR A 214 -6.20 -7.52 14.15
C THR A 214 -6.34 -6.62 12.93
N ALA A 215 -6.25 -5.32 13.15
CA ALA A 215 -6.37 -4.31 12.09
C ALA A 215 -5.33 -4.51 10.99
N GLY A 216 -5.67 -4.16 9.75
CA GLY A 216 -4.66 -3.82 8.76
C GLY A 216 -4.08 -2.44 9.05
N LEU A 217 -2.80 -2.25 8.77
CA LEU A 217 -2.12 -0.96 8.93
C LEU A 217 -1.83 -0.37 7.56
N ARG A 218 -1.92 0.96 7.43
CA ARG A 218 -1.48 1.66 6.21
C ARG A 218 -0.01 1.33 5.96
N GLY A 219 0.32 0.88 4.75
CA GLY A 219 1.63 0.32 4.41
C GLY A 219 1.66 -1.20 4.26
N GLN A 220 0.68 -1.92 4.81
CA GLN A 220 0.55 -3.38 4.63
C GLN A 220 -0.30 -3.78 3.41
N SER A 221 -0.98 -2.84 2.76
CA SER A 221 -1.73 -3.14 1.54
C SER A 221 -0.84 -3.79 0.49
N GLY A 222 -1.27 -4.94 -0.02
CA GLY A 222 -0.51 -5.78 -0.95
C GLY A 222 0.49 -6.73 -0.28
N GLY A 223 0.58 -6.71 1.05
CA GLY A 223 1.47 -7.60 1.82
C GLY A 223 0.92 -9.03 1.93
N PRO A 224 1.79 -10.06 1.93
CA PRO A 224 1.36 -11.44 2.06
C PRO A 224 0.75 -11.72 3.43
N ALA A 225 -0.31 -12.52 3.45
CA ALA A 225 -0.88 -13.15 4.63
C ALA A 225 -0.55 -14.66 4.60
N PHE A 226 0.06 -15.19 5.66
CA PHE A 226 0.67 -16.52 5.67
C PHE A 226 0.49 -17.26 7.00
N ASP A 227 0.59 -18.59 6.94
CA ASP A 227 0.50 -19.45 8.11
C ASP A 227 1.86 -19.61 8.84
N ARG A 228 1.92 -20.54 9.81
CA ARG A 228 3.11 -20.75 10.63
C ARG A 228 4.30 -21.33 9.86
N ASP A 229 4.04 -21.93 8.70
CA ASP A 229 5.05 -22.52 7.81
C ASP A 229 5.48 -21.53 6.71
N GLY A 230 4.86 -20.34 6.66
CA GLY A 230 5.14 -19.33 5.65
C GLY A 230 4.39 -19.54 4.35
N LYS A 231 3.41 -20.46 4.30
CA LYS A 231 2.57 -20.63 3.12
C LYS A 231 1.62 -19.46 2.97
N ILE A 232 1.52 -18.92 1.75
CA ILE A 232 0.65 -17.78 1.48
C ILE A 232 -0.81 -18.25 1.48
N CYS A 233 -1.58 -17.70 2.42
CA CYS A 233 -3.02 -17.94 2.58
C CYS A 233 -3.86 -16.78 2.00
N GLY A 234 -3.25 -15.63 1.73
CA GLY A 234 -3.92 -14.49 1.12
C GLY A 234 -3.04 -13.25 1.03
N MET A 235 -3.67 -12.10 0.83
CA MET A 235 -2.98 -10.82 0.73
C MET A 235 -3.78 -9.73 1.44
N GLN A 236 -3.12 -8.98 2.32
CA GLN A 236 -3.73 -7.89 3.06
C GLN A 236 -4.21 -6.79 2.11
N SER A 237 -5.49 -6.42 2.21
CA SER A 237 -6.12 -5.44 1.32
C SER A 237 -6.69 -4.23 2.06
N GLN A 238 -7.45 -4.45 3.12
CA GLN A 238 -8.17 -3.35 3.78
C GLN A 238 -8.37 -3.58 5.28
N THR A 239 -8.88 -2.56 5.96
CA THR A 239 -9.32 -2.62 7.35
C THR A 239 -10.79 -2.24 7.42
N CYS A 240 -11.56 -3.04 8.16
CA CYS A 240 -12.94 -2.74 8.48
C CYS A 240 -13.01 -2.11 9.87
N HIS A 241 -13.86 -1.10 9.99
CA HIS A 241 -14.12 -0.39 11.23
C HIS A 241 -15.54 -0.77 11.67
N LEU A 242 -15.64 -1.65 12.66
CA LEU A 242 -16.90 -2.17 13.18
C LEU A 242 -17.26 -1.36 14.42
N ASP A 243 -18.35 -0.60 14.32
CA ASP A 243 -18.90 0.12 15.48
C ASP A 243 -19.34 -0.89 16.55
N LEU A 244 -18.85 -0.71 17.76
CA LEU A 244 -19.20 -1.57 18.89
C LEU A 244 -20.46 -1.10 19.61
N ASN A 245 -20.91 0.14 19.37
CA ASN A 245 -22.08 0.73 20.02
C ASN A 245 -22.01 0.63 21.56
N PHE A 246 -20.80 0.77 22.11
CA PHE A 246 -20.51 0.80 23.55
C PHE A 246 -20.12 2.22 23.98
N ASP A 247 -21.03 3.17 23.70
CA ASP A 247 -20.78 4.58 23.95
C ASP A 247 -20.67 4.85 25.45
N ILE A 248 -19.55 5.47 25.85
CA ILE A 248 -19.31 5.83 27.25
C ILE A 248 -19.31 7.35 27.35
N GLU A 249 -20.26 7.88 28.12
CA GLU A 249 -20.25 9.25 28.63
C GLU A 249 -20.23 9.23 30.15
N GLN A 250 -19.06 9.44 30.73
CA GLN A 250 -18.90 9.37 32.19
C GLN A 250 -17.84 10.32 32.72
N ASP A 251 -18.08 10.88 33.89
CA ASP A 251 -17.06 11.56 34.68
C ASP A 251 -16.13 10.54 35.34
N VAL A 252 -14.83 10.63 35.04
CA VAL A 252 -13.79 9.84 35.71
C VAL A 252 -12.85 10.74 36.49
N PHE A 253 -12.27 10.23 37.56
CA PHE A 253 -11.20 10.93 38.28
C PHE A 253 -9.84 10.52 37.71
N ARG A 254 -9.09 11.47 37.14
CA ARG A 254 -7.73 11.23 36.63
C ARG A 254 -6.83 12.39 37.04
N ALA A 255 -5.62 12.06 37.51
CA ALA A 255 -4.62 13.05 37.94
C ALA A 255 -5.20 14.12 38.90
N GLY A 256 -5.99 13.70 39.89
CA GLY A 256 -6.55 14.61 40.90
C GLY A 256 -7.76 15.44 40.46
N LYS A 257 -8.28 15.24 39.25
CA LYS A 257 -9.39 16.03 38.70
C LYS A 257 -10.50 15.15 38.13
N LYS A 258 -11.76 15.56 38.33
CA LYS A 258 -12.89 15.01 37.58
C LYS A 258 -12.78 15.45 36.12
N LYS A 259 -12.89 14.51 35.20
CA LYS A 259 -12.86 14.73 33.75
C LYS A 259 -14.00 13.96 33.11
N LYS A 260 -14.87 14.65 32.36
CA LYS A 260 -15.82 13.99 31.47
C LYS A 260 -15.05 13.31 30.35
N ILE A 261 -15.25 12.01 30.20
CA ILE A 261 -14.74 11.23 29.08
C ILE A 261 -15.91 10.83 28.20
N THR A 262 -15.70 10.98 26.90
CA THR A 262 -16.56 10.45 25.84
C THR A 262 -15.73 9.48 25.01
N SER A 263 -16.23 8.27 24.78
CA SER A 263 -15.57 7.24 23.98
C SER A 263 -16.58 6.50 23.10
N TYR A 264 -16.27 6.40 21.80
CA TYR A 264 -17.05 5.68 20.78
C TYR A 264 -16.16 4.59 20.19
N PRO A 265 -16.09 3.39 20.81
CA PRO A 265 -15.08 2.40 20.47
C PRO A 265 -15.44 1.67 19.16
N PHE A 266 -14.43 1.46 18.31
CA PHE A 266 -14.52 0.63 17.11
C PHE A 266 -13.60 -0.57 17.22
N LEU A 267 -14.04 -1.73 16.72
CA LEU A 267 -13.16 -2.85 16.44
C LEU A 267 -12.60 -2.71 15.03
N HIS A 268 -11.27 -2.77 14.92
CA HIS A 268 -10.56 -2.71 13.65
C HIS A 268 -10.13 -4.10 13.22
N ALA A 269 -10.75 -4.62 12.16
CA ALA A 269 -10.50 -5.96 11.65
C ALA A 269 -9.85 -5.89 10.27
N GLY A 270 -8.73 -6.57 10.07
CA GLY A 270 -8.07 -6.65 8.77
C GLY A 270 -8.83 -7.56 7.82
N ARG A 271 -8.90 -7.23 6.54
CA ARG A 271 -9.41 -8.12 5.49
C ARG A 271 -8.34 -8.41 4.46
N CYS A 272 -8.20 -9.69 4.17
CA CYS A 272 -7.30 -10.21 3.16
C CYS A 272 -8.09 -10.76 1.97
N VAL A 273 -7.55 -10.60 0.77
CA VAL A 273 -8.00 -11.35 -0.40
C VAL A 273 -7.57 -12.80 -0.23
N HIS A 274 -8.45 -13.72 -0.59
CA HIS A 274 -8.25 -15.16 -0.41
C HIS A 274 -7.20 -15.72 -1.38
N VAL A 275 -6.42 -16.72 -0.95
CA VAL A 275 -5.39 -17.36 -1.80
C VAL A 275 -5.93 -17.86 -3.14
N ASP A 276 -7.12 -18.46 -3.17
CA ASP A 276 -7.67 -19.00 -4.41
C ASP A 276 -7.94 -17.91 -5.45
N VAL A 277 -8.38 -16.73 -5.02
CA VAL A 277 -8.53 -15.56 -5.91
C VAL A 277 -7.18 -15.14 -6.50
N LEU A 278 -6.11 -15.16 -5.70
CA LEU A 278 -4.77 -14.82 -6.18
C LEU A 278 -4.26 -15.85 -7.20
N LYS A 279 -4.45 -17.14 -6.90
CA LYS A 279 -4.03 -18.25 -7.76
C LYS A 279 -4.78 -18.26 -9.09
N ASP A 280 -6.10 -18.08 -9.06
CA ASP A 280 -6.91 -18.06 -10.27
C ASP A 280 -6.55 -16.88 -11.16
N PHE A 281 -6.28 -15.71 -10.58
CA PHE A 281 -5.81 -14.56 -11.33
C PHE A 281 -4.43 -14.80 -11.97
N MET A 282 -3.50 -15.42 -11.24
CA MET A 282 -2.19 -15.80 -11.80
C MET A 282 -2.33 -16.83 -12.93
N ARG A 283 -3.16 -17.86 -12.77
CA ARG A 283 -3.44 -18.87 -13.82
C ARG A 283 -4.04 -18.22 -15.07
N GLN A 284 -5.01 -17.33 -14.91
CA GLN A 284 -5.65 -16.60 -16.02
C GLN A 284 -4.64 -15.81 -16.87
N HIS A 285 -3.59 -15.28 -16.24
CA HIS A 285 -2.55 -14.49 -16.90
C HIS A 285 -1.28 -15.28 -17.23
N GLY A 286 -1.29 -16.61 -17.08
CA GLY A 286 -0.14 -17.47 -17.39
C GLY A 286 1.07 -17.22 -16.48
N VAL A 287 0.84 -16.77 -15.24
CA VAL A 287 1.89 -16.52 -14.25
C VAL A 287 2.18 -17.81 -13.48
N ALA A 288 3.42 -18.28 -13.53
CA ALA A 288 3.86 -19.46 -12.78
C ALA A 288 3.97 -19.16 -11.28
N PHE A 289 3.55 -20.10 -10.44
CA PHE A 289 3.71 -20.08 -8.99
C PHE A 289 3.77 -21.51 -8.44
N THR A 290 4.20 -21.65 -7.18
CA THR A 290 4.24 -22.94 -6.48
C THR A 290 3.10 -23.03 -5.46
N GLU A 291 2.42 -24.17 -5.36
CA GLU A 291 1.41 -24.42 -4.33
C GLU A 291 1.63 -25.76 -3.62
N GLN A 292 1.33 -25.80 -2.32
CA GLN A 292 1.46 -26.99 -1.47
C GLN A 292 0.45 -26.99 -0.33
#